data_AF-A0A7K5XSC4-F1
#
_entry.id   AF-A0A7K5XSC4-F1
#
_cell.length_a   1.000
_cell.length_b   1.000
_cell.length_c   1.000
_cell.angle_alpha   90.00
_cell.angle_beta   90.00
_cell.angle_gamma   90.00
#
_symmetry.space_group_name_H-M   'P 1'
#
loop_
_entity.id
_entity.type
_entity.pdbx_description
1 polymer ?
#
loop_
_entity_poly.entity_id
_entity_poly.type
_entity_poly.pdbx_seq_one_letter_code
_entity_poly.pdbx_strand_id
1 'polypeptide(L)'
;RILPYGCLATGDHSGLIEAVSSSETIADIQLNSSNVAAAAAFNKDALLNWLKEYNLGDDLDRAIEEFTLSCAGYCVATYVLGIGDRHSDNIMVRKNGQLFHIDFGHILGNFKSKFGIKRERVPFILTYDFIHVIQQGKTGNTEKFGR
;
A
#
# COMPACT_ATOMS: atom_id res chain seq x y z
N ARG A 1 -8.76 -6.42 5.78
CA ARG A 1 -8.46 -7.87 5.82
C ARG A 1 -7.07 -8.12 5.21
N ILE A 2 -6.25 -9.02 5.76
CA ILE A 2 -4.86 -9.27 5.27
C ILE A 2 -4.85 -10.28 4.11
N LEU A 3 -3.90 -10.14 3.18
CA LEU A 3 -3.69 -11.05 2.04
C LEU A 3 -2.25 -11.60 2.03
N PRO A 4 -1.98 -12.69 2.76
CA PRO A 4 -0.68 -13.37 2.68
C PRO A 4 -0.67 -14.29 1.45
N TYR A 5 -0.18 -13.78 0.32
CA TYR A 5 -0.06 -14.57 -0.91
C TYR A 5 1.00 -15.66 -0.77
N GLY A 6 0.83 -16.76 -1.50
CA GLY A 6 1.74 -17.89 -1.48
C GLY A 6 3.14 -17.52 -1.97
N CYS A 7 4.16 -17.95 -1.22
CA CYS A 7 5.57 -17.85 -1.60
C CYS A 7 6.27 -19.15 -1.18
N LEU A 8 6.88 -19.85 -2.14
CA LEU A 8 7.52 -21.14 -1.91
C LEU A 8 8.89 -21.18 -2.57
N ALA A 9 9.95 -21.33 -1.77
CA ALA A 9 11.27 -21.66 -2.28
C ALA A 9 11.27 -23.12 -2.77
N THR A 10 11.73 -23.36 -3.99
CA THR A 10 11.76 -24.69 -4.63
C THR A 10 13.18 -25.23 -4.77
N GLY A 11 14.19 -24.38 -4.59
CA GLY A 11 15.59 -24.77 -4.66
C GLY A 11 16.53 -23.59 -4.39
N ASP A 12 17.81 -23.78 -4.71
CA ASP A 12 18.80 -22.72 -4.59
C ASP A 12 18.47 -21.58 -5.56
N HIS A 13 18.39 -20.35 -5.05
CA HIS A 13 18.00 -19.13 -5.77
C HIS A 13 16.75 -19.29 -6.68
N SER A 14 15.83 -20.18 -6.32
CA SER A 14 14.66 -20.53 -7.14
C SER A 14 13.41 -20.74 -6.27
N GLY A 15 12.27 -20.30 -6.80
CA GLY A 15 11.00 -20.36 -6.08
C GLY A 15 9.85 -19.88 -6.93
N LEU A 16 8.66 -19.88 -6.33
CA LEU A 16 7.40 -19.47 -6.93
C LEU A 16 6.71 -18.46 -6.02
N ILE A 17 6.05 -17.47 -6.63
CA ILE A 17 5.23 -16.47 -5.96
C ILE A 17 3.84 -16.51 -6.60
N GLU A 18 2.81 -16.56 -5.77
CA GLU A 18 1.42 -16.49 -6.21
C GLU A 18 1.10 -15.09 -6.73
N ALA A 19 0.59 -15.02 -7.97
CA ALA A 19 0.10 -13.77 -8.54
C ALA A 19 -1.29 -13.43 -7.98
N VAL A 20 -1.43 -12.25 -7.39
CA VAL A 20 -2.71 -11.75 -6.88
C VAL A 20 -3.48 -11.08 -8.00
N SER A 21 -4.59 -11.68 -8.43
CA SER A 21 -5.40 -11.17 -9.52
C SER A 21 -6.01 -9.79 -9.20
N SER A 22 -6.20 -8.99 -10.25
CA SER A 22 -6.86 -7.68 -10.17
C SER A 22 -6.19 -6.75 -9.16
N SER A 23 -4.86 -6.72 -9.17
CA SER A 23 -4.05 -5.85 -8.32
C SER A 23 -3.09 -5.02 -9.16
N GLU A 24 -2.79 -3.81 -8.70
CA GLU A 24 -1.81 -2.90 -9.30
C GLU A 24 -0.95 -2.29 -8.19
N THR A 25 0.29 -1.92 -8.51
CA THR A 25 1.13 -1.17 -7.57
C THR A 25 0.58 0.25 -7.42
N ILE A 26 0.79 0.87 -6.26
CA ILE A 26 0.35 2.25 -6.06
C ILE A 26 1.08 3.20 -7.01
N ALA A 27 2.35 2.92 -7.33
CA ALA A 27 3.12 3.66 -8.32
C ALA A 27 2.44 3.61 -9.70
N ASP A 28 2.02 2.44 -10.17
CA ASP A 28 1.34 2.30 -11.46
C ASP A 28 0.00 3.02 -11.49
N ILE A 29 -0.80 2.91 -10.41
CA ILE A 29 -2.08 3.62 -10.28
C ILE A 29 -1.88 5.13 -10.38
N GLN A 30 -0.85 5.65 -9.71
CA GLN A 30 -0.51 7.07 -9.76
C GLN A 30 -0.04 7.50 -11.15
N LEU A 31 0.86 6.73 -11.78
CA LEU A 31 1.36 7.04 -13.12
C LEU A 31 0.24 7.03 -14.17
N ASN A 32 -0.63 6.03 -14.14
CA ASN A 32 -1.73 5.90 -15.10
C ASN A 32 -2.76 7.03 -14.98
N SER A 33 -2.95 7.55 -13.77
CA SER A 33 -3.86 8.69 -13.51
C SER A 33 -3.33 10.03 -14.05
N SER A 34 -2.02 10.14 -14.29
CA SER A 34 -1.37 11.39 -14.76
C SER A 34 -1.62 11.74 -16.23
N ASN A 35 -2.24 10.83 -17.00
CA ASN A 35 -2.63 11.06 -18.40
C ASN A 35 -3.94 11.86 -18.54
N VAL A 36 -4.63 12.19 -17.45
CA VAL A 36 -5.82 13.06 -17.45
C VAL A 36 -5.36 14.49 -17.16
N ALA A 37 -5.79 15.44 -18.01
CA ALA A 37 -5.27 16.81 -18.22
C ALA A 37 -5.28 17.80 -17.02
N ALA A 38 -5.17 17.35 -15.76
CA ALA A 38 -5.06 18.23 -14.59
C ALA A 38 -3.59 18.37 -14.18
N ALA A 39 -2.93 19.38 -14.75
CA ALA A 39 -1.62 19.83 -14.33
C ALA A 39 -1.62 20.27 -12.85
N ALA A 40 -0.57 19.88 -12.13
CA ALA A 40 0.04 20.58 -11.00
C ALA A 40 -0.58 20.51 -9.59
N ALA A 41 -1.65 19.76 -9.33
CA ALA A 41 -2.03 19.40 -7.96
C ALA A 41 -1.74 17.91 -7.73
N PHE A 42 -0.83 17.61 -6.81
CA PHE A 42 -0.44 16.27 -6.37
C PHE A 42 -1.59 15.27 -6.48
N ASN A 43 -1.26 14.11 -7.03
CA ASN A 43 -2.11 12.98 -7.39
C ASN A 43 -2.81 12.27 -6.21
N LYS A 44 -3.38 13.06 -5.30
CA LYS A 44 -4.01 12.64 -4.05
C LYS A 44 -5.28 11.84 -4.30
N ASP A 45 -5.94 12.14 -5.41
CA ASP A 45 -7.21 11.52 -5.78
C ASP A 45 -7.01 10.25 -6.64
N ALA A 46 -5.80 9.95 -7.16
CA ALA A 46 -5.58 8.80 -8.05
C ALA A 46 -6.11 7.50 -7.46
N LEU A 47 -5.68 7.20 -6.23
CA LEU A 47 -5.99 5.92 -5.62
C LEU A 47 -7.49 5.80 -5.31
N LEU A 48 -8.11 6.89 -4.86
CA LEU A 48 -9.55 6.94 -4.61
C LEU A 48 -10.35 6.84 -5.92
N ASN A 49 -9.91 7.52 -6.98
CA ASN A 49 -10.55 7.49 -8.30
C ASN A 49 -10.42 6.11 -8.96
N TRP A 50 -9.25 5.46 -8.84
CA TRP A 50 -9.05 4.10 -9.30
C TRP A 50 -9.98 3.12 -8.58
N LEU A 51 -10.19 3.27 -7.27
CA LEU A 51 -11.18 2.47 -6.55
C LEU A 51 -12.62 2.74 -7.02
N LYS A 52 -12.96 4.01 -7.28
CA LYS A 52 -14.28 4.39 -7.82
C LYS A 52 -14.54 3.84 -9.23
N GLU A 53 -13.49 3.65 -10.04
CA GLU A 53 -13.62 3.07 -11.38
C GLU A 53 -14.14 1.63 -11.34
N TYR A 54 -13.77 0.87 -10.30
CA TYR A 54 -14.11 -0.55 -10.19
C TYR A 54 -15.22 -0.86 -9.17
N ASN A 55 -15.64 0.13 -8.37
CA ASN A 55 -16.64 -0.05 -7.31
C ASN A 55 -17.65 1.09 -7.34
N LEU A 56 -18.93 0.78 -7.53
CA LEU A 56 -20.03 1.75 -7.65
C LEU A 56 -21.02 1.58 -6.49
N GLY A 57 -21.59 2.70 -6.02
CA GLY A 57 -22.57 2.69 -4.94
C GLY A 57 -22.04 2.02 -3.67
N ASP A 58 -22.82 1.09 -3.11
CA ASP A 58 -22.50 0.37 -1.86
C ASP A 58 -21.18 -0.43 -1.95
N ASP A 59 -20.77 -0.85 -3.15
CA ASP A 59 -19.49 -1.56 -3.33
C ASP A 59 -18.29 -0.66 -3.07
N LEU A 60 -18.42 0.65 -3.28
CA LEU A 60 -17.35 1.60 -2.99
C LEU A 60 -17.11 1.70 -1.49
N ASP A 61 -18.17 1.76 -0.68
CA ASP A 61 -18.04 1.81 0.77
C ASP A 61 -17.38 0.54 1.31
N ARG A 62 -17.75 -0.63 0.76
CA ARG A 62 -17.10 -1.91 1.07
C ARG A 62 -15.62 -1.92 0.65
N ALA A 63 -15.28 -1.40 -0.53
CA ALA A 63 -13.90 -1.31 -0.97
C ALA A 63 -13.06 -0.40 -0.07
N ILE A 64 -13.62 0.73 0.38
CA ILE A 64 -12.95 1.65 1.30
C ILE A 64 -12.80 1.01 2.69
N GLU A 65 -13.77 0.23 3.16
CA GLU A 65 -13.64 -0.55 4.39
C GLU A 65 -12.52 -1.61 4.29
N GLU A 66 -12.49 -2.37 3.18
CA GLU A 66 -11.44 -3.35 2.92
C GLU A 66 -10.05 -2.68 2.87
N PHE A 67 -9.95 -1.52 2.21
CA PHE A 67 -8.73 -0.70 2.17
C PHE A 67 -8.32 -0.28 3.58
N THR A 68 -9.24 0.28 4.36
CA THR A 68 -8.95 0.76 5.72
C THR A 68 -8.46 -0.36 6.62
N LEU A 69 -9.15 -1.50 6.65
CA LEU A 69 -8.82 -2.62 7.52
C LEU A 69 -7.54 -3.35 7.07
N SER A 70 -7.28 -3.44 5.76
CA SER A 70 -6.06 -4.03 5.23
C SER A 70 -4.85 -3.13 5.47
N CYS A 71 -4.98 -1.83 5.19
CA CYS A 71 -3.99 -0.80 5.49
C CYS A 71 -3.60 -0.84 6.97
N ALA A 72 -4.57 -0.74 7.89
CA ALA A 72 -4.30 -0.78 9.32
C ALA A 72 -3.54 -2.06 9.74
N GLY A 73 -3.96 -3.23 9.23
CA GLY A 73 -3.31 -4.49 9.55
C GLY A 73 -1.87 -4.59 9.03
N TYR A 74 -1.60 -4.12 7.80
CA TYR A 74 -0.24 -4.10 7.25
C TYR A 74 0.65 -3.03 7.90
N CYS A 75 0.12 -1.85 8.24
CA CYS A 75 0.86 -0.83 8.98
C CYS A 75 1.37 -1.38 10.33
N VAL A 76 0.53 -2.13 11.05
CA VAL A 76 0.95 -2.80 12.29
C VAL A 76 1.93 -3.94 12.01
N ALA A 77 1.62 -4.83 11.06
CA ALA A 77 2.45 -6.00 10.77
C ALA A 77 3.88 -5.61 10.33
N THR A 78 4.01 -4.64 9.43
CA THR A 78 5.30 -4.18 8.91
C THR A 78 6.14 -3.49 9.98
N TYR A 79 5.51 -2.72 10.87
CA TYR A 79 6.17 -2.13 12.03
C TYR A 79 6.69 -3.20 12.99
N VAL A 80 5.82 -4.14 13.39
CA VAL A 80 6.17 -5.21 14.36
C VAL A 80 7.25 -6.13 13.81
N LEU A 81 7.19 -6.49 12.53
CA LEU A 81 8.17 -7.37 11.87
C LEU A 81 9.44 -6.63 11.44
N GLY A 82 9.48 -5.30 11.56
CA GLY A 82 10.60 -4.48 11.10
C GLY A 82 10.86 -4.61 9.60
N ILE A 83 9.80 -4.69 8.79
CA ILE A 83 9.87 -4.70 7.33
C ILE A 83 10.06 -3.25 6.87
N GLY A 84 11.25 -2.92 6.36
CA GLY A 84 11.54 -1.57 5.88
C GLY A 84 11.50 -1.45 4.36
N ASP A 85 12.04 -0.33 3.86
CA ASP A 85 12.10 -0.01 2.42
C ASP A 85 10.71 -0.16 1.78
N ARG A 86 9.72 0.52 2.33
CA ARG A 86 8.31 0.43 1.90
C ARG A 86 7.95 1.73 1.19
N HIS A 87 7.56 1.62 -0.09
CA HIS A 87 7.27 2.72 -0.98
C HIS A 87 6.19 2.31 -1.99
N SER A 88 5.73 3.22 -2.84
CA SER A 88 4.58 3.00 -3.74
C SER A 88 4.74 1.83 -4.72
N ASP A 89 5.96 1.42 -5.06
CA ASP A 89 6.23 0.29 -5.96
C ASP A 89 6.09 -1.08 -5.29
N ASN A 90 6.19 -1.16 -3.95
CA ASN A 90 6.09 -2.40 -3.20
C ASN A 90 4.87 -2.48 -2.27
N ILE A 91 3.92 -1.59 -2.50
CA ILE A 91 2.58 -1.63 -1.94
C ILE A 91 1.62 -1.75 -3.11
N MET A 92 0.74 -2.76 -3.05
CA MET A 92 -0.26 -3.04 -4.07
C MET A 92 -1.66 -2.91 -3.51
N VAL A 93 -2.61 -2.61 -4.38
CA VAL A 93 -4.04 -2.52 -4.05
C VAL A 93 -4.83 -3.35 -5.05
N ARG A 94 -5.77 -4.13 -4.55
CA ARG A 94 -6.72 -4.90 -5.36
C ARG A 94 -7.92 -4.04 -5.72
N LYS A 95 -8.56 -4.36 -6.85
CA LYS A 95 -9.78 -3.67 -7.31
C LYS A 95 -10.93 -3.70 -6.29
N ASN A 96 -10.95 -4.68 -5.37
CA ASN A 96 -11.90 -4.75 -4.26
C ASN A 96 -11.52 -3.88 -3.04
N GLY A 97 -10.49 -3.05 -3.14
CA GLY A 97 -10.00 -2.18 -2.06
C GLY A 97 -8.90 -2.78 -1.18
N GLN A 98 -8.62 -4.08 -1.26
CA GLN A 98 -7.67 -4.70 -0.34
C GLN A 98 -6.22 -4.29 -0.65
N LEU A 99 -5.54 -3.66 0.32
CA LEU A 99 -4.12 -3.29 0.28
C LEU A 99 -3.25 -4.44 0.77
N PHE A 100 -2.11 -4.66 0.13
CA PHE A 100 -1.11 -5.62 0.58
C PHE A 100 0.32 -5.20 0.19
N HIS A 101 1.30 -5.67 0.97
CA HIS A 101 2.71 -5.40 0.72
C HIS A 101 3.34 -6.55 -0.06
N ILE A 102 4.26 -6.23 -0.96
CA ILE A 102 5.08 -7.19 -1.72
C ILE A 102 6.57 -6.93 -1.48
N ASP A 103 7.44 -7.77 -2.06
CA ASP A 103 8.90 -7.63 -1.97
C ASP A 103 9.42 -7.47 -0.53
N PHE A 104 9.54 -8.58 0.18
CA PHE A 104 10.02 -8.60 1.56
C PHE A 104 11.54 -8.81 1.64
N GLY A 105 12.32 -8.33 0.68
CA GLY A 105 13.79 -8.53 0.67
C GLY A 105 14.53 -7.92 1.87
N HIS A 106 13.95 -6.92 2.53
CA HIS A 106 14.55 -6.18 3.65
C HIS A 106 13.75 -6.34 4.96
N ILE A 107 13.99 -7.43 5.70
CA ILE A 107 13.34 -7.74 6.99
C ILE A 107 14.37 -7.74 8.14
N LEU A 108 13.92 -7.46 9.36
CA LEU A 108 14.66 -7.66 10.63
C LEU A 108 16.02 -6.95 10.70
N GLY A 109 16.16 -5.75 10.12
CA GLY A 109 17.39 -4.98 10.26
C GLY A 109 18.51 -5.34 9.28
N ASN A 110 18.28 -6.26 8.33
CA ASN A 110 19.15 -6.51 7.17
C ASN A 110 18.95 -5.43 6.09
N PHE A 111 18.97 -4.17 6.53
CA PHE A 111 18.94 -3.02 5.65
C PHE A 111 20.32 -2.86 5.00
N LYS A 112 20.36 -2.39 3.75
CA LYS A 112 21.62 -2.05 3.08
C LYS A 112 22.43 -1.10 3.98
N SER A 113 23.51 -1.61 4.58
CA SER A 113 24.42 -0.79 5.37
C SER A 113 25.22 0.10 4.44
N LYS A 114 25.01 1.42 4.47
CA LYS A 114 25.90 2.38 3.81
C LYS A 114 26.89 2.91 4.86
N PHE A 115 28.17 2.56 4.72
CA PHE A 115 29.28 2.97 5.61
C PHE A 115 29.17 2.53 7.08
N GLY A 116 28.71 1.30 7.36
CA GLY A 116 28.76 0.72 8.72
C GLY A 116 27.76 1.29 9.74
N ILE A 117 26.90 2.22 9.32
CA ILE A 117 25.82 2.78 10.16
C ILE A 117 24.52 2.08 9.78
N LYS A 118 23.87 1.41 10.75
CA LYS A 118 22.50 0.91 10.62
C LYS A 118 21.57 2.11 10.46
N ARG A 119 21.17 2.39 9.22
CA ARG A 119 20.23 3.46 8.91
C ARG A 119 18.81 2.94 9.09
N GLU A 120 18.06 3.72 9.87
CA GLU A 120 16.60 3.83 9.95
C GLU A 120 15.85 2.89 10.90
N ARG A 121 15.17 3.52 11.87
CA ARG A 121 13.90 3.02 12.38
C ARG A 121 12.96 3.02 11.19
N VAL A 122 12.32 1.88 10.89
CA VAL A 122 11.27 1.84 9.87
C VAL A 122 10.18 2.82 10.32
N PRO A 123 9.98 3.96 9.64
CA PRO A 123 8.92 4.87 10.02
C PRO A 123 7.58 4.18 9.79
N PHE A 124 6.58 4.47 10.63
CA PHE A 124 5.21 4.03 10.38
C PHE A 124 4.74 4.63 9.04
N ILE A 125 4.30 3.78 8.12
CA ILE A 125 3.90 4.23 6.78
C ILE A 125 2.40 4.35 6.75
N LEU A 126 1.95 5.57 7.01
CA LEU A 126 0.63 6.04 6.71
C LEU A 126 0.78 7.27 5.84
N THR A 127 0.71 7.07 4.53
CA THR A 127 0.86 8.17 3.57
C THR A 127 -0.41 9.00 3.53
N TYR A 128 -0.27 10.25 3.06
CA TYR A 128 -1.41 11.13 2.86
C TYR A 128 -2.45 10.50 1.91
N ASP A 129 -2.00 9.73 0.90
CA ASP A 129 -2.87 9.08 -0.06
C ASP A 129 -3.78 8.03 0.62
N PHE A 130 -3.26 7.30 1.60
CA PHE A 130 -4.06 6.31 2.34
C PHE A 130 -5.11 7.01 3.21
N ILE A 131 -4.72 8.09 3.87
CA ILE A 131 -5.63 8.92 4.66
C ILE A 131 -6.73 9.50 3.76
N HIS A 132 -6.37 9.96 2.57
CA HIS A 132 -7.31 10.52 1.61
C HIS A 132 -8.36 9.49 1.16
N VAL A 133 -7.96 8.25 0.89
CA VAL A 133 -8.89 7.13 0.60
C VAL A 133 -9.79 6.84 1.81
N ILE A 134 -9.22 6.71 3.01
CA ILE A 134 -9.96 6.43 4.25
C ILE A 134 -10.99 7.53 4.55
N GLN A 135 -10.64 8.79 4.28
CA GLN A 135 -11.53 9.94 4.44
C GLN A 135 -12.50 10.12 3.27
N GLN A 136 -12.43 9.28 2.24
CA GLN A 136 -13.23 9.39 1.01
C GLN A 136 -13.08 10.77 0.34
N GLY A 137 -11.90 11.37 0.44
CA GLY A 137 -11.60 12.72 -0.04
C GLY A 137 -12.23 13.88 0.76
N LYS A 138 -12.84 13.59 1.91
CA LYS A 138 -13.41 14.62 2.79
C LYS A 138 -12.31 15.22 3.67
N THR A 139 -12.19 16.54 3.73
CA THR A 139 -11.17 17.27 4.51
C THR A 139 -11.40 17.31 6.03
N GLY A 140 -12.32 16.50 6.57
CA GLY A 140 -12.70 16.51 7.99
C GLY A 140 -12.28 15.25 8.73
N ASN A 141 -11.65 15.44 9.90
CA ASN A 141 -11.18 14.44 10.88
C ASN A 141 -9.80 13.80 10.62
N THR A 142 -8.76 14.59 10.80
CA THR A 142 -7.40 14.10 11.14
C THR A 142 -7.28 13.60 12.59
N GLU A 143 -8.27 13.82 13.44
CA GLU A 143 -8.20 13.47 14.87
C GLU A 143 -8.35 11.97 15.19
N LYS A 144 -8.81 11.14 14.26
CA LYS A 144 -9.08 9.70 14.52
C LYS A 144 -7.86 8.77 14.34
N PHE A 145 -6.79 9.22 13.68
CA PHE A 145 -5.62 8.39 13.37
C PHE A 145 -4.30 8.97 13.89
N GLY A 146 -4.36 10.10 14.61
CA GLY A 146 -3.18 10.81 15.12
C GLY A 146 -3.23 11.04 16.62
N ARG A 147 -3.22 9.97 17.42
CA ARG A 147 -2.73 9.97 18.81
C ARG A 147 -2.06 8.65 19.14
#